data_AF-A0A9E5U1I1-F1
#
_entry.id   AF-A0A9E5U1I1-F1
#
_cell.length_a   1.000
_cell.length_b   1.000
_cell.length_c   1.000
_cell.angle_alpha   90.00
_cell.angle_beta   90.00
_cell.angle_gamma   90.00
#
_symmetry.space_group_name_H-M   'P 1'
#
loop_
_entity.id
_entity.type
_entity.pdbx_description
1 polymer ?
#
loop_
_entity_poly.entity_id
_entity_poly.type
_entity_poly.pdbx_seq_one_letter_code
_entity_poly.pdbx_strand_id
1 'polypeptide(L)'
;MRSFVQSIATYTRSINPNFVVIPQNGHQLLTQNGDAGGAPTQTYIAAIDGVGREDLFYGYTSDNTATPDAERNAMIAFMDLAESNGIQVLVTDYCWTPSLVDDSYTQNSARGYISFAADHRELDDIPTYPPQPYQVHSGDVTTLSQAKNFLYLLNLGSFANEAAFLNALRATDYDLLIIDLFYDGTEPLTSAEVASLKVKANGGSRRVIAYMSIGEAENYRFYWRPDWRVGSPSWLVQENPNWPGNFKVQYWETGWQSIIFGGEGSYLKRILDAGFDGVYLDIIDAFEYFESL
;
A
#
# COMPACT_ATOMS: atom_id res chain seq x y z
N MET A 1 -15.36 0.81 7.29
CA MET A 1 -14.04 0.28 6.88
C MET A 1 -13.29 -0.49 7.98
N ARG A 2 -13.18 0.02 9.24
CA ARG A 2 -12.41 -0.65 10.33
C ARG A 2 -12.63 -2.16 10.45
N SER A 3 -13.88 -2.61 10.55
CA SER A 3 -14.22 -4.03 10.69
C SER A 3 -13.77 -4.90 9.53
N PHE A 4 -13.71 -4.34 8.32
CA PHE A 4 -13.27 -5.06 7.13
C PHE A 4 -11.76 -5.33 7.20
N VAL A 5 -10.95 -4.30 7.49
CA VAL A 5 -9.50 -4.44 7.71
C VAL A 5 -9.21 -5.40 8.87
N GLN A 6 -9.95 -5.32 9.97
CA GLN A 6 -9.82 -6.24 11.10
C GLN A 6 -10.11 -7.71 10.72
N SER A 7 -11.10 -7.92 9.84
CA SER A 7 -11.43 -9.27 9.35
C SER A 7 -10.35 -9.81 8.41
N ILE A 8 -9.80 -8.96 7.54
CA ILE A 8 -8.63 -9.25 6.71
C ILE A 8 -7.44 -9.67 7.59
N ALA A 9 -7.09 -8.87 8.59
CA ALA A 9 -5.99 -9.16 9.50
C ALA A 9 -6.20 -10.46 10.30
N THR A 10 -7.43 -10.70 10.78
CA THR A 10 -7.76 -11.95 11.49
C THR A 10 -7.60 -13.16 10.57
N TYR A 11 -8.08 -13.07 9.33
CA TYR A 11 -7.96 -14.15 8.36
C TYR A 11 -6.50 -14.45 8.00
N THR A 12 -5.72 -13.44 7.63
CA THR A 12 -4.30 -13.63 7.24
C THR A 12 -3.48 -14.18 8.39
N ARG A 13 -3.65 -13.66 9.61
CA ARG A 13 -2.90 -14.09 10.78
C ARG A 13 -3.30 -15.48 11.28
N SER A 14 -4.48 -15.99 10.91
CA SER A 14 -4.85 -17.40 11.13
C SER A 14 -4.05 -18.38 10.26
N ILE A 15 -3.50 -17.90 9.14
CA ILE A 15 -2.72 -18.69 8.17
C ILE A 15 -1.21 -18.44 8.36
N ASN A 16 -0.82 -17.16 8.47
CA ASN A 16 0.54 -16.72 8.74
C ASN A 16 0.53 -15.68 9.88
N PRO A 17 0.88 -16.07 11.12
CA PRO A 17 0.86 -15.16 12.28
C PRO A 17 1.72 -13.90 12.15
N ASN A 18 2.70 -13.89 11.24
CA ASN A 18 3.62 -12.78 11.00
C ASN A 18 3.26 -11.96 9.74
N PHE A 19 2.05 -12.15 9.21
CA PHE A 19 1.58 -11.45 8.02
C PHE A 19 1.27 -9.98 8.34
N VAL A 20 1.89 -9.08 7.57
CA VAL A 20 1.83 -7.63 7.75
C VAL A 20 0.58 -7.06 7.09
N VAL A 21 -0.10 -6.12 7.75
CA VAL A 21 -1.27 -5.40 7.22
C VAL A 21 -1.04 -3.89 7.29
N ILE A 22 -1.02 -3.22 6.14
CA ILE A 22 -0.74 -1.79 6.00
C ILE A 22 -1.88 -1.11 5.21
N PRO A 23 -2.89 -0.50 5.85
CA PRO A 23 -3.83 0.38 5.16
C PRO A 23 -3.13 1.64 4.63
N GLN A 24 -3.46 2.04 3.41
CA GLN A 24 -3.05 3.29 2.77
C GLN A 24 -4.14 4.34 2.92
N ASN A 25 -3.76 5.57 3.28
CA ASN A 25 -4.67 6.70 3.50
C ASN A 25 -5.70 6.39 4.62
N GLY A 26 -6.86 7.06 4.60
CA GLY A 26 -7.96 6.83 5.55
C GLY A 26 -7.56 6.84 7.04
N HIS A 27 -6.59 7.67 7.41
CA HIS A 27 -5.94 7.68 8.72
C HIS A 27 -6.87 8.13 9.85
N GLN A 28 -8.00 8.76 9.55
CA GLN A 28 -9.07 9.09 10.49
C GLN A 28 -9.67 7.82 11.14
N LEU A 29 -9.48 6.64 10.54
CA LEU A 29 -9.86 5.37 11.16
C LEU A 29 -9.06 5.05 12.42
N LEU A 30 -7.89 5.68 12.65
CA LEU A 30 -7.06 5.49 13.84
C LEU A 30 -7.74 5.97 15.13
N THR A 31 -8.65 6.95 15.07
CA THR A 31 -9.37 7.47 16.25
C THR A 31 -10.85 7.18 16.17
N GLN A 32 -11.56 7.24 17.29
CA GLN A 32 -12.98 6.84 17.35
C GLN A 32 -13.89 7.82 16.60
N ASN A 33 -13.56 9.10 16.64
CA ASN A 33 -14.33 10.21 16.09
C ASN A 33 -13.78 10.75 14.77
N GLY A 34 -12.64 10.24 14.29
CA GLY A 34 -12.01 10.75 13.06
C GLY A 34 -11.21 12.03 13.23
N ASP A 35 -10.98 12.49 14.46
CA ASP A 35 -10.09 13.62 14.78
C ASP A 35 -8.75 13.11 15.31
N ALA A 36 -7.63 13.76 14.97
CA ALA A 36 -6.30 13.32 15.43
C ALA A 36 -6.12 13.42 16.96
N GLY A 37 -6.81 14.36 17.60
CA GLY A 37 -6.87 14.47 19.06
C GLY A 37 -7.90 13.56 19.74
N GLY A 38 -8.60 12.75 18.96
CA GLY A 38 -9.61 11.81 19.44
C GLY A 38 -9.01 10.60 20.16
N ALA A 39 -9.85 9.87 20.90
CA ALA A 39 -9.45 8.62 21.52
C ALA A 39 -9.05 7.60 20.45
N PRO A 40 -7.90 6.91 20.58
CA PRO A 40 -7.50 5.88 19.63
C PRO A 40 -8.51 4.72 19.55
N THR A 41 -8.75 4.20 18.35
CA THR A 41 -9.53 2.97 18.14
C THR A 41 -8.63 1.77 18.32
N GLN A 42 -8.38 1.36 19.58
CA GLN A 42 -7.35 0.37 19.91
C GLN A 42 -7.52 -0.97 19.18
N THR A 43 -8.76 -1.40 18.94
CA THR A 43 -9.03 -2.65 18.20
C THR A 43 -8.63 -2.56 16.73
N TYR A 44 -8.67 -1.37 16.12
CA TYR A 44 -8.22 -1.16 14.74
C TYR A 44 -6.69 -1.06 14.68
N ILE A 45 -6.11 -0.29 15.60
CA ILE A 45 -4.65 -0.17 15.75
C ILE A 45 -4.01 -1.55 15.93
N ALA A 46 -4.56 -2.42 16.78
CA ALA A 46 -4.03 -3.77 16.99
C ALA A 46 -4.15 -4.70 15.75
N ALA A 47 -4.98 -4.34 14.76
CA ALA A 47 -5.17 -5.12 13.55
C ALA A 47 -4.20 -4.77 12.42
N ILE A 48 -3.46 -3.66 12.56
CA ILE A 48 -2.54 -3.17 11.52
C ILE A 48 -1.12 -3.12 12.05
N ASP A 49 -0.14 -3.13 11.15
CA ASP A 49 1.28 -3.08 11.47
C ASP A 49 1.92 -1.78 10.98
N GLY A 50 1.37 -1.19 9.94
CA GLY A 50 1.77 0.11 9.42
C GLY A 50 0.61 0.93 8.89
N VAL A 51 0.89 2.16 8.48
CA VAL A 51 -0.04 3.02 7.73
C VAL A 51 0.70 3.66 6.57
N GLY A 52 0.16 3.49 5.37
CA GLY A 52 0.59 4.19 4.17
C GLY A 52 -0.01 5.58 4.12
N ARG A 53 0.76 6.59 3.75
CA ARG A 53 0.25 7.93 3.50
C ARG A 53 0.91 8.54 2.28
N GLU A 54 0.09 8.78 1.27
CA GLU A 54 0.51 9.47 0.08
C GLU A 54 0.51 10.98 0.26
N ASP A 55 1.48 11.62 -0.38
CA ASP A 55 1.48 13.04 -0.69
C ASP A 55 1.58 13.91 0.57
N LEU A 56 2.34 13.44 1.56
CA LEU A 56 2.44 14.08 2.86
C LEU A 56 3.18 15.42 2.77
N PHE A 57 4.37 15.41 2.17
CA PHE A 57 5.20 16.60 1.99
C PHE A 57 5.14 17.12 0.55
N TYR A 58 5.01 16.23 -0.44
CA TYR A 58 4.96 16.61 -1.85
C TYR A 58 3.99 15.75 -2.66
N GLY A 59 3.21 16.38 -3.54
CA GLY A 59 2.36 15.70 -4.52
C GLY A 59 0.86 15.94 -4.36
N TYR A 60 0.40 16.53 -3.24
CA TYR A 60 -1.04 16.49 -2.88
C TYR A 60 -1.95 17.23 -3.87
N THR A 61 -1.56 18.42 -4.29
CA THR A 61 -2.31 19.21 -5.27
C THR A 61 -1.79 19.01 -6.69
N SER A 62 -0.49 18.76 -6.81
CA SER A 62 0.22 18.52 -8.06
C SER A 62 1.58 17.89 -7.71
N ASP A 63 2.06 17.00 -8.57
CA ASP A 63 3.35 16.36 -8.38
C ASP A 63 4.49 17.40 -8.34
N ASN A 64 5.56 17.05 -7.63
CA ASN A 64 6.75 17.86 -7.44
C ASN A 64 6.45 19.26 -6.85
N THR A 65 5.31 19.40 -6.17
CA THR A 65 4.87 20.61 -5.47
C THR A 65 4.63 20.28 -4.00
N ALA A 66 5.03 21.20 -3.12
CA ALA A 66 4.84 21.03 -1.68
C ALA A 66 3.35 20.91 -1.33
N THR A 67 3.01 19.93 -0.51
CA THR A 67 1.67 19.75 0.05
C THR A 67 1.30 20.96 0.91
N PRO A 68 0.11 21.56 0.75
CA PRO A 68 -0.31 22.72 1.53
C PRO A 68 -0.19 22.48 3.03
N ASP A 69 0.30 23.49 3.76
CA ASP A 69 0.60 23.37 5.20
C ASP A 69 -0.58 22.87 6.03
N ALA A 70 -1.81 23.29 5.71
CA ALA A 70 -3.01 22.85 6.42
C ALA A 70 -3.24 21.33 6.28
N GLU A 71 -3.19 20.82 5.05
CA GLU A 71 -3.36 19.39 4.74
C GLU A 71 -2.21 18.58 5.34
N ARG A 72 -0.98 19.04 5.14
CA ARG A 72 0.22 18.40 5.69
C ARG A 72 0.17 18.29 7.21
N ASN A 73 -0.16 19.37 7.91
CA ASN A 73 -0.22 19.37 9.37
C ASN A 73 -1.35 18.48 9.91
N ALA A 74 -2.49 18.42 9.20
CA ALA A 74 -3.58 17.51 9.56
C ALA A 74 -3.15 16.04 9.42
N MET A 75 -2.52 15.67 8.30
CA MET A 75 -2.02 14.32 8.08
C MET A 75 -0.91 13.93 9.06
N ILE A 76 0.06 14.82 9.30
CA ILE A 76 1.15 14.62 10.28
C ILE A 76 0.59 14.28 11.66
N ALA A 77 -0.48 14.95 12.12
CA ALA A 77 -1.05 14.68 13.44
C ALA A 77 -1.52 13.22 13.59
N PHE A 78 -2.05 12.61 12.53
CA PHE A 78 -2.41 11.19 12.53
C PHE A 78 -1.21 10.26 12.35
N MET A 79 -0.21 10.64 11.57
CA MET A 79 1.01 9.85 11.39
C MET A 79 1.83 9.80 12.69
N ASP A 80 1.94 10.93 13.41
CA ASP A 80 2.54 10.98 14.75
C ASP A 80 1.73 10.12 15.74
N LEU A 81 0.39 10.10 15.64
CA LEU A 81 -0.45 9.22 16.43
C LEU A 81 -0.15 7.74 16.12
N ALA A 82 0.00 7.37 14.85
CA ALA A 82 0.33 6.00 14.44
C ALA A 82 1.67 5.55 15.03
N GLU A 83 2.75 6.33 14.84
CA GLU A 83 4.09 6.03 15.39
C GLU A 83 4.04 5.90 16.92
N SER A 84 3.34 6.81 17.61
CA SER A 84 3.21 6.76 19.07
C SER A 84 2.47 5.52 19.59
N ASN A 85 1.74 4.82 18.72
CA ASN A 85 1.05 3.56 19.01
C ASN A 85 1.79 2.33 18.44
N GLY A 86 3.04 2.50 17.97
CA GLY A 86 3.87 1.42 17.45
C GLY A 86 3.47 0.93 16.05
N ILE A 87 2.75 1.76 15.30
CA ILE A 87 2.37 1.50 13.90
C ILE A 87 3.35 2.26 13.01
N GLN A 88 4.10 1.53 12.16
CA GLN A 88 5.09 2.13 11.28
C GLN A 88 4.40 2.96 10.19
N VAL A 89 4.79 4.23 10.05
CA VAL A 89 4.32 5.09 8.97
C VAL A 89 5.21 4.89 7.73
N LEU A 90 4.56 4.71 6.58
CA LEU A 90 5.16 4.62 5.24
C LEU A 90 4.64 5.78 4.40
N VAL A 91 5.52 6.69 4.00
CA VAL A 91 5.14 7.87 3.20
C VAL A 91 5.60 7.74 1.77
N THR A 92 4.69 7.92 0.83
CA THR A 92 5.00 8.07 -0.59
C THR A 92 4.76 9.52 -0.99
N ASP A 93 5.82 10.24 -1.34
CA ASP A 93 5.72 11.60 -1.86
C ASP A 93 6.00 11.59 -3.37
N TYR A 94 5.25 12.35 -4.16
CA TYR A 94 5.48 12.46 -5.60
C TYR A 94 6.32 13.68 -5.93
N CYS A 95 7.63 13.50 -6.12
CA CYS A 95 8.58 14.54 -6.47
C CYS A 95 9.86 13.99 -7.11
N TRP A 96 10.47 14.76 -8.01
CA TRP A 96 11.66 14.35 -8.77
C TRP A 96 12.79 15.39 -8.75
N THR A 97 12.52 16.61 -8.27
CA THR A 97 13.57 17.63 -8.12
C THR A 97 14.48 17.23 -6.95
N PRO A 98 15.80 17.06 -7.13
CA PRO A 98 16.68 16.50 -6.11
C PRO A 98 16.58 17.17 -4.73
N SER A 99 16.46 18.50 -4.69
CA SER A 99 16.30 19.23 -3.43
C SER A 99 14.97 18.96 -2.72
N LEU A 100 13.90 18.64 -3.46
CA LEU A 100 12.60 18.28 -2.88
C LEU A 100 12.59 16.82 -2.43
N VAL A 101 13.26 15.94 -3.18
CA VAL A 101 13.46 14.53 -2.81
C VAL A 101 14.26 14.44 -1.50
N ASP A 102 15.40 15.15 -1.41
CA ASP A 102 16.22 15.20 -0.20
C ASP A 102 15.46 15.79 1.01
N ASP A 103 14.64 16.81 0.76
CA ASP A 103 13.82 17.45 1.79
C ASP A 103 12.70 16.51 2.28
N SER A 104 11.96 15.85 1.37
CA SER A 104 10.97 14.82 1.71
C SER A 104 11.59 13.74 2.61
N TYR A 105 12.72 13.15 2.20
CA TYR A 105 13.41 12.14 3.00
C TYR A 105 13.84 12.66 4.38
N THR A 106 14.36 13.89 4.45
CA THR A 106 14.79 14.51 5.71
C THR A 106 13.61 14.76 6.64
N GLN A 107 12.50 15.31 6.14
CA GLN A 107 11.31 15.62 6.94
C GLN A 107 10.63 14.35 7.46
N ASN A 108 10.52 13.32 6.62
CA ASN A 108 9.98 12.02 7.01
C ASN A 108 10.85 11.35 8.08
N SER A 109 12.17 11.25 7.84
CA SER A 109 13.08 10.62 8.78
C SER A 109 13.16 11.33 10.13
N ALA A 110 13.02 12.65 10.16
CA ALA A 110 13.01 13.42 11.42
C ALA A 110 11.85 13.03 12.35
N ARG A 111 10.80 12.40 11.79
CA ARG A 111 9.60 11.95 12.51
C ARG A 111 9.57 10.44 12.78
N GLY A 112 10.59 9.71 12.32
CA GLY A 112 10.63 8.24 12.41
C GLY A 112 9.85 7.52 11.31
N TYR A 113 9.32 8.24 10.33
CA TYR A 113 8.65 7.63 9.18
C TYR A 113 9.69 7.06 8.22
N ILE A 114 9.34 5.96 7.56
CA ILE A 114 10.07 5.50 6.37
C ILE A 114 9.37 6.07 5.13
N SER A 115 10.13 6.41 4.10
CA SER A 115 9.55 7.07 2.92
C SER A 115 10.15 6.60 1.60
N PHE A 116 9.40 6.89 0.55
CA PHE A 116 9.75 6.69 -0.84
C PHE A 116 9.34 7.95 -1.62
N ALA A 117 10.30 8.60 -2.28
CA ALA A 117 10.02 9.69 -3.21
C ALA A 117 9.88 9.11 -4.63
N ALA A 118 8.64 9.05 -5.12
CA ALA A 118 8.32 8.60 -6.46
C ALA A 118 8.46 9.77 -7.45
N ASP A 119 9.19 9.59 -8.54
CA ASP A 119 9.28 10.58 -9.62
C ASP A 119 8.12 10.46 -10.61
N HIS A 120 7.45 9.30 -10.69
CA HIS A 120 6.21 9.10 -11.45
C HIS A 120 5.03 8.66 -10.57
N ARG A 121 3.88 9.34 -10.73
CA ARG A 121 2.64 8.99 -10.03
C ARG A 121 2.05 7.64 -10.42
N GLU A 122 2.33 7.20 -11.63
CA GLU A 122 1.90 5.88 -12.12
C GLU A 122 2.64 4.73 -11.43
N LEU A 123 3.69 5.01 -10.64
CA LEU A 123 4.53 4.01 -9.98
C LEU A 123 5.01 2.95 -11.00
N ASP A 124 5.50 3.44 -12.14
CA ASP A 124 5.85 2.65 -13.30
C ASP A 124 7.36 2.49 -13.52
N ASP A 125 8.19 3.03 -12.64
CA ASP A 125 9.65 2.93 -12.70
C ASP A 125 10.32 2.91 -11.32
N ILE A 126 11.64 2.68 -11.34
CA ILE A 126 12.48 2.77 -10.14
C ILE A 126 13.25 4.10 -10.25
N PRO A 127 13.00 5.07 -9.34
CA PRO A 127 13.64 6.37 -9.41
C PRO A 127 15.16 6.26 -9.46
N THR A 128 15.79 7.07 -10.31
CA THR A 128 17.26 7.06 -10.48
C THR A 128 17.98 7.91 -9.42
N TYR A 129 17.25 8.73 -8.68
CA TYR A 129 17.75 9.56 -7.60
C TYR A 129 16.97 9.33 -6.30
N PRO A 130 17.65 9.19 -5.15
CA PRO A 130 19.09 9.06 -4.99
C PRO A 130 19.66 7.80 -5.67
N PRO A 131 20.96 7.74 -6.00
CA PRO A 131 21.56 6.58 -6.69
C PRO A 131 21.50 5.26 -5.91
N GLN A 132 21.16 5.33 -4.62
CA GLN A 132 20.93 4.22 -3.72
C GLN A 132 19.68 4.53 -2.89
N PRO A 133 18.90 3.53 -2.46
CA PRO A 133 17.77 3.75 -1.56
C PRO A 133 18.16 4.63 -0.37
N TYR A 134 17.28 5.55 0.02
CA TYR A 134 17.51 6.38 1.19
C TYR A 134 17.68 5.50 2.45
N GLN A 135 18.67 5.80 3.30
CA GLN A 135 19.03 4.97 4.47
C GLN A 135 19.29 3.49 4.18
N VAL A 136 19.76 3.15 2.97
CA VAL A 136 20.14 1.79 2.59
C VAL A 136 21.08 1.15 3.63
N HIS A 137 20.85 -0.14 3.91
CA HIS A 137 21.73 -0.93 4.76
C HIS A 137 21.75 -2.41 4.36
N SER A 138 22.84 -3.08 4.74
CA SER A 138 23.08 -4.50 4.48
C SER A 138 22.44 -5.46 5.50
N GLY A 139 21.91 -4.93 6.61
CA GLY A 139 21.23 -5.76 7.62
C GLY A 139 19.96 -6.44 7.09
N ASP A 140 19.64 -7.60 7.67
CA ASP A 140 18.41 -8.33 7.43
C ASP A 140 17.18 -7.58 7.95
N VAL A 141 16.10 -7.58 7.16
CA VAL A 141 14.80 -7.03 7.52
C VAL A 141 13.78 -8.17 7.58
N THR A 142 13.44 -8.56 8.80
CA THR A 142 12.54 -9.67 9.14
C THR A 142 11.21 -9.21 9.72
N THR A 143 11.15 -7.98 10.24
CA THR A 143 9.92 -7.32 10.73
C THR A 143 9.76 -5.96 10.06
N LEU A 144 8.54 -5.42 10.04
CA LEU A 144 8.27 -4.10 9.44
C LEU A 144 9.06 -2.99 10.13
N SER A 145 9.17 -3.03 11.46
CA SER A 145 9.92 -2.06 12.27
C SER A 145 11.44 -2.03 12.04
N GLN A 146 11.98 -2.99 11.29
CA GLN A 146 13.40 -3.02 10.92
C GLN A 146 13.68 -2.31 9.59
N ALA A 147 12.65 -2.07 8.78
CA ALA A 147 12.79 -1.39 7.50
C ALA A 147 13.13 0.09 7.71
N LYS A 148 13.90 0.66 6.77
CA LYS A 148 14.26 2.09 6.73
C LYS A 148 13.87 2.77 5.43
N ASN A 149 13.51 1.99 4.42
CA ASN A 149 13.08 2.46 3.11
C ASN A 149 12.18 1.41 2.44
N PHE A 150 11.50 1.82 1.39
CA PHE A 150 10.72 0.91 0.57
C PHE A 150 10.72 1.38 -0.89
N LEU A 151 10.45 0.43 -1.78
CA LEU A 151 10.08 0.71 -3.16
C LEU A 151 8.58 0.47 -3.32
N TYR A 152 7.87 1.40 -3.93
CA TYR A 152 6.47 1.24 -4.30
C TYR A 152 6.35 1.26 -5.82
N LEU A 153 5.98 0.12 -6.42
CA LEU A 153 6.00 -0.07 -7.87
C LEU A 153 4.84 -0.98 -8.28
N LEU A 154 3.83 -0.41 -8.94
CA LEU A 154 2.57 -1.08 -9.26
C LEU A 154 2.34 -1.24 -10.75
N ASN A 155 2.79 -0.27 -11.53
CA ASN A 155 2.62 -0.30 -12.96
C ASN A 155 3.89 -0.87 -13.61
N LEU A 156 3.69 -1.82 -14.51
CA LEU A 156 4.76 -2.66 -15.01
C LEU A 156 5.06 -2.36 -16.48
N GLY A 157 4.39 -1.35 -17.04
CA GLY A 157 4.42 -1.00 -18.47
C GLY A 157 5.77 -0.53 -19.00
N SER A 158 6.68 -0.07 -18.14
CA SER A 158 8.05 0.31 -18.53
C SER A 158 8.98 -0.91 -18.70
N PHE A 159 8.59 -2.08 -18.16
CA PHE A 159 9.39 -3.30 -18.22
C PHE A 159 9.00 -4.15 -19.44
N ALA A 160 10.03 -4.61 -20.17
CA ALA A 160 9.81 -5.34 -21.42
C ALA A 160 9.10 -6.71 -21.25
N ASN A 161 9.21 -7.33 -20.09
CA ASN A 161 8.56 -8.58 -19.70
C ASN A 161 8.74 -8.83 -18.18
N GLU A 162 8.05 -9.84 -17.66
CA GLU A 162 8.10 -10.24 -16.26
C GLU A 162 9.51 -10.52 -15.76
N ALA A 163 10.33 -11.20 -16.56
CA ALA A 163 11.71 -11.50 -16.18
C ALA A 163 12.54 -10.22 -16.03
N ALA A 164 12.34 -9.21 -16.89
CA ALA A 164 13.00 -7.92 -16.76
C ALA A 164 12.56 -7.17 -15.50
N PHE A 165 11.27 -7.20 -15.19
CA PHE A 165 10.71 -6.62 -13.96
C PHE A 165 11.30 -7.27 -12.70
N LEU A 166 11.23 -8.60 -12.59
CA LEU A 166 11.77 -9.33 -11.44
C LEU A 166 13.28 -9.13 -11.30
N ASN A 167 14.03 -9.09 -12.40
CA ASN A 167 15.47 -8.81 -12.37
C ASN A 167 15.77 -7.39 -11.87
N ALA A 168 14.99 -6.38 -12.29
CA ALA A 168 15.14 -5.02 -11.80
C ALA A 168 14.91 -4.94 -10.28
N LEU A 169 13.85 -5.59 -9.77
CA LEU A 169 13.58 -5.66 -8.33
C LEU A 169 14.70 -6.38 -7.55
N ARG A 170 15.21 -7.52 -8.05
CA ARG A 170 16.34 -8.23 -7.43
C ARG A 170 17.63 -7.43 -7.39
N ALA A 171 17.79 -6.45 -8.29
CA ALA A 171 18.97 -5.60 -8.35
C ALA A 171 18.94 -4.42 -7.36
N THR A 172 17.88 -4.26 -6.56
CA THR A 172 17.79 -3.18 -5.56
C THR A 172 18.06 -3.67 -4.13
N ASP A 173 18.40 -2.71 -3.27
CA ASP A 173 18.66 -2.91 -1.83
C ASP A 173 17.57 -2.32 -0.93
N TYR A 174 16.34 -2.15 -1.45
CA TYR A 174 15.21 -1.69 -0.65
C TYR A 174 14.82 -2.71 0.44
N ASP A 175 14.44 -2.22 1.63
CA ASP A 175 14.05 -3.07 2.77
C ASP A 175 12.66 -3.69 2.63
N LEU A 176 11.76 -2.98 1.95
CA LEU A 176 10.44 -3.46 1.55
C LEU A 176 10.24 -3.26 0.05
N LEU A 177 9.60 -4.23 -0.58
CA LEU A 177 9.02 -4.08 -1.91
C LEU A 177 7.49 -4.09 -1.77
N ILE A 178 6.83 -3.01 -2.19
CA ILE A 178 5.38 -2.96 -2.33
C ILE A 178 5.07 -3.06 -3.82
N ILE A 179 4.51 -4.20 -4.23
CA ILE A 179 4.26 -4.54 -5.63
C ILE A 179 2.90 -5.19 -5.82
N ASP A 180 2.42 -5.25 -7.05
CA ASP A 180 1.22 -6.01 -7.40
C ASP A 180 1.46 -7.53 -7.35
N LEU A 181 0.40 -8.32 -7.11
CA LEU A 181 0.44 -9.77 -7.25
C LEU A 181 0.61 -10.19 -8.71
N PHE A 182 0.09 -9.41 -9.66
CA PHE A 182 -0.02 -9.75 -11.06
C PHE A 182 1.00 -8.96 -11.89
N TYR A 183 1.72 -9.65 -12.80
CA TYR A 183 2.59 -8.95 -13.76
C TYR A 183 1.81 -8.30 -14.92
N ASP A 184 0.78 -8.99 -15.44
CA ASP A 184 -0.02 -8.54 -16.59
C ASP A 184 -1.50 -8.34 -16.26
N GLY A 185 -1.84 -8.25 -14.97
CA GLY A 185 -3.19 -8.16 -14.45
C GLY A 185 -3.96 -9.49 -14.38
N THR A 186 -3.44 -10.58 -14.96
CA THR A 186 -4.17 -11.85 -15.06
C THR A 186 -3.49 -13.03 -14.37
N GLU A 187 -2.19 -13.23 -14.60
CA GLU A 187 -1.46 -14.34 -13.98
C GLU A 187 -0.70 -13.88 -12.72
N PRO A 188 -0.94 -14.53 -11.56
CA PRO A 188 -0.27 -14.16 -10.33
C PRO A 188 1.20 -14.63 -10.36
N LEU A 189 2.07 -13.84 -9.76
CA LEU A 189 3.44 -14.26 -9.46
C LEU A 189 3.44 -15.56 -8.66
N THR A 190 4.36 -16.46 -9.01
CA THR A 190 4.52 -17.75 -8.33
C THR A 190 5.23 -17.59 -6.99
N SER A 191 5.07 -18.58 -6.11
CA SER A 191 5.76 -18.58 -4.81
C SER A 191 7.29 -18.56 -4.94
N ALA A 192 7.84 -19.12 -6.02
CA ALA A 192 9.27 -19.09 -6.29
C ALA A 192 9.76 -17.68 -6.70
N GLU A 193 8.96 -16.94 -7.46
CA GLU A 193 9.28 -15.59 -7.88
C GLU A 193 9.24 -14.63 -6.69
N VAL A 194 8.16 -14.67 -5.90
CA VAL A 194 8.05 -13.86 -4.67
C VAL A 194 9.19 -14.22 -3.70
N ALA A 195 9.50 -15.50 -3.51
CA ALA A 195 10.63 -15.91 -2.66
C ALA A 195 11.97 -15.36 -3.18
N SER A 196 12.17 -15.29 -4.50
CA SER A 196 13.39 -14.72 -5.10
C SER A 196 13.54 -13.21 -4.82
N LEU A 197 12.43 -12.51 -4.55
CA LEU A 197 12.42 -11.09 -4.23
C LEU A 197 12.69 -10.80 -2.75
N LYS A 198 12.68 -11.80 -1.86
CA LYS A 198 12.93 -11.60 -0.41
C LYS A 198 14.41 -11.42 -0.05
N VAL A 199 15.28 -11.39 -1.05
CA VAL A 199 16.72 -11.14 -0.89
C VAL A 199 17.08 -9.85 -1.64
N LYS A 200 17.76 -8.94 -0.96
CA LYS A 200 18.34 -7.71 -1.49
C LYS A 200 19.51 -8.04 -2.43
N ALA A 201 19.89 -7.12 -3.30
CA ALA A 201 21.08 -7.29 -4.15
C ALA A 201 22.36 -7.52 -3.34
N ASN A 202 22.47 -6.90 -2.16
CA ASN A 202 23.58 -7.07 -1.22
C ASN A 202 23.53 -8.35 -0.38
N GLY A 203 22.52 -9.20 -0.56
CA GLY A 203 22.36 -10.49 0.12
C GLY A 203 21.60 -10.45 1.45
N GLY A 204 21.27 -9.26 1.98
CA GLY A 204 20.40 -9.14 3.15
C GLY A 204 18.95 -9.51 2.84
N SER A 205 18.22 -9.93 3.87
CA SER A 205 16.79 -10.25 3.75
C SER A 205 15.94 -8.98 3.67
N ARG A 206 14.84 -9.03 2.90
CA ARG A 206 13.81 -7.97 2.81
C ARG A 206 12.41 -8.58 2.79
N ARG A 207 11.39 -7.74 2.96
CA ARG A 207 9.98 -8.16 2.95
C ARG A 207 9.31 -7.75 1.64
N VAL A 208 8.39 -8.58 1.14
CA VAL A 208 7.63 -8.31 -0.08
C VAL A 208 6.14 -8.22 0.27
N ILE A 209 5.52 -7.09 -0.01
CA ILE A 209 4.16 -6.72 0.38
C ILE A 209 3.31 -6.56 -0.88
N ALA A 210 2.14 -7.20 -0.91
CA ALA A 210 1.24 -7.13 -2.06
C ALA A 210 0.29 -5.94 -1.96
N TYR A 211 0.20 -5.14 -3.01
CA TYR A 211 -0.89 -4.20 -3.18
C TYR A 211 -2.22 -4.93 -3.36
N MET A 212 -3.28 -4.41 -2.74
CA MET A 212 -4.64 -4.91 -2.91
C MET A 212 -5.65 -3.80 -2.63
N SER A 213 -6.36 -3.34 -3.67
CA SER A 213 -7.51 -2.45 -3.50
C SER A 213 -8.67 -3.17 -2.82
N ILE A 214 -9.22 -2.56 -1.76
CA ILE A 214 -10.37 -3.13 -1.03
C ILE A 214 -11.60 -2.22 -1.04
N GLY A 215 -11.45 -0.96 -1.44
CA GLY A 215 -12.55 0.00 -1.57
C GLY A 215 -13.01 0.22 -3.02
N GLU A 216 -12.29 -0.31 -4.01
CA GLU A 216 -12.67 -0.30 -5.42
C GLU A 216 -12.52 -1.68 -6.07
N ALA A 217 -13.37 -1.97 -7.05
CA ALA A 217 -13.23 -3.11 -7.95
C ALA A 217 -12.59 -2.66 -9.26
N GLU A 218 -11.59 -3.39 -9.74
CA GLU A 218 -10.84 -3.07 -10.96
C GLU A 218 -11.27 -4.03 -12.08
N ASN A 219 -11.68 -3.50 -13.24
CA ASN A 219 -12.27 -4.31 -14.31
C ASN A 219 -11.28 -5.19 -15.10
N TYR A 220 -9.98 -4.98 -14.86
CA TYR A 220 -8.89 -5.76 -15.43
C TYR A 220 -8.42 -6.90 -14.52
N ARG A 221 -9.03 -7.09 -13.34
CA ARG A 221 -8.66 -8.17 -12.40
C ARG A 221 -9.39 -9.48 -12.70
N PHE A 222 -8.77 -10.58 -12.26
CA PHE A 222 -9.28 -11.94 -12.42
C PHE A 222 -10.72 -12.19 -11.92
N TYR A 223 -11.19 -11.42 -10.94
CA TYR A 223 -12.52 -11.60 -10.34
C TYR A 223 -13.62 -10.87 -11.12
N TRP A 224 -13.25 -9.94 -12.01
CA TRP A 224 -14.22 -9.16 -12.76
C TRP A 224 -15.03 -10.08 -13.69
N ARG A 225 -16.34 -9.87 -13.73
CA ARG A 225 -17.20 -10.61 -14.67
C ARG A 225 -17.62 -9.69 -15.82
N PRO A 226 -17.55 -10.15 -17.09
CA PRO A 226 -17.88 -9.33 -18.24
C PRO A 226 -19.31 -8.77 -18.25
N ASP A 227 -20.23 -9.39 -17.50
CA ASP A 227 -21.61 -8.94 -17.38
C ASP A 227 -21.80 -7.90 -16.26
N TRP A 228 -20.78 -7.56 -15.47
CA TRP A 228 -20.88 -6.53 -14.44
C TRP A 228 -21.03 -5.14 -15.05
N ARG A 229 -21.86 -4.33 -14.37
CA ARG A 229 -22.16 -2.94 -14.69
C ARG A 229 -22.52 -2.24 -13.39
N VAL A 230 -22.34 -0.93 -13.33
CA VAL A 230 -22.77 -0.14 -12.16
C VAL A 230 -24.20 -0.51 -11.75
N GLY A 231 -24.39 -0.80 -10.46
CA GLY A 231 -25.63 -1.29 -9.85
C GLY A 231 -25.86 -2.80 -9.98
N SER A 232 -25.00 -3.54 -10.67
CA SER A 232 -25.07 -5.00 -10.78
C SER A 232 -23.68 -5.64 -10.94
N PRO A 233 -23.10 -6.18 -9.85
CA PRO A 233 -23.73 -6.43 -8.55
C PRO A 233 -24.09 -5.15 -7.79
N SER A 234 -25.06 -5.22 -6.88
CA SER A 234 -25.62 -4.04 -6.19
C SER A 234 -24.59 -3.23 -5.41
N TRP A 235 -23.50 -3.88 -4.99
CA TRP A 235 -22.39 -3.25 -4.29
C TRP A 235 -21.43 -2.50 -5.23
N LEU A 236 -21.57 -2.58 -6.55
CA LEU A 236 -20.75 -1.86 -7.53
C LEU A 236 -21.38 -0.49 -7.84
N VAL A 237 -20.77 0.61 -7.39
CA VAL A 237 -21.46 1.91 -7.24
C VAL A 237 -21.21 2.89 -8.39
N GLN A 238 -19.96 3.22 -8.69
CA GLN A 238 -19.62 4.18 -9.75
C GLN A 238 -18.19 4.00 -10.19
N GLU A 239 -17.90 4.30 -11.46
CA GLU A 239 -16.53 4.36 -11.97
C GLU A 239 -15.79 5.57 -11.38
N ASN A 240 -14.51 5.39 -11.07
CA ASN A 240 -13.63 6.46 -10.64
C ASN A 240 -13.22 7.30 -11.85
N PRO A 241 -13.59 8.59 -11.92
CA PRO A 241 -13.29 9.43 -13.09
C PRO A 241 -11.79 9.70 -13.26
N ASN A 242 -11.00 9.56 -12.20
CA ASN A 242 -9.55 9.78 -12.23
C ASN A 242 -8.80 8.48 -12.58
N TRP A 243 -9.41 7.32 -12.35
CA TRP A 243 -8.82 6.00 -12.59
C TRP A 243 -9.81 5.13 -13.38
N PRO A 244 -9.89 5.31 -14.71
CA PRO A 244 -10.80 4.54 -15.55
C PRO A 244 -10.61 3.03 -15.38
N GLY A 245 -11.72 2.31 -15.30
CA GLY A 245 -11.72 0.87 -15.00
C GLY A 245 -11.75 0.51 -13.52
N ASN A 246 -11.60 1.47 -12.61
CA ASN A 246 -11.79 1.26 -11.17
C ASN A 246 -13.18 1.72 -10.75
N PHE A 247 -13.85 0.96 -9.89
CA PHE A 247 -15.24 1.18 -9.52
C PHE A 247 -15.41 1.13 -8.01
N LYS A 248 -15.95 2.19 -7.40
CA LYS A 248 -16.25 2.23 -5.97
C LYS A 248 -17.19 1.11 -5.59
N VAL A 249 -16.88 0.43 -4.48
CA VAL A 249 -17.71 -0.66 -3.96
C VAL A 249 -18.23 -0.38 -2.57
N GLN A 250 -19.45 -0.82 -2.28
CA GLN A 250 -19.96 -0.92 -0.92
C GLN A 250 -19.18 -2.01 -0.17
N TYR A 251 -18.02 -1.64 0.36
CA TYR A 251 -17.01 -2.57 0.87
C TYR A 251 -17.47 -3.43 2.06
N TRP A 252 -18.60 -3.08 2.69
CA TRP A 252 -19.22 -3.86 3.77
C TRP A 252 -20.08 -5.02 3.26
N GLU A 253 -20.42 -5.05 1.97
CA GLU A 253 -21.29 -6.06 1.39
C GLU A 253 -20.56 -7.41 1.27
N THR A 254 -21.24 -8.48 1.72
CA THR A 254 -20.63 -9.82 1.78
C THR A 254 -20.20 -10.34 0.41
N GLY A 255 -20.91 -9.94 -0.65
CA GLY A 255 -20.55 -10.29 -2.02
C GLY A 255 -19.16 -9.79 -2.40
N TRP A 256 -18.83 -8.53 -2.07
CA TRP A 256 -17.50 -7.97 -2.28
C TRP A 256 -16.47 -8.60 -1.35
N GLN A 257 -16.79 -8.71 -0.05
CA GLN A 257 -15.85 -9.26 0.93
C GLN A 257 -15.42 -10.70 0.60
N SER A 258 -16.33 -11.52 0.04
CA SER A 258 -16.03 -12.89 -0.39
C SER A 258 -15.07 -12.98 -1.58
N ILE A 259 -14.97 -11.93 -2.41
CA ILE A 259 -13.95 -11.82 -3.47
C ILE A 259 -12.58 -11.52 -2.84
N ILE A 260 -12.56 -10.66 -1.83
CA ILE A 260 -11.33 -10.23 -1.17
C ILE A 260 -10.74 -11.33 -0.28
N PHE A 261 -11.51 -11.92 0.64
CA PHE A 261 -10.97 -12.87 1.61
C PHE A 261 -11.94 -14.02 1.98
N GLY A 262 -11.40 -15.03 2.68
CA GLY A 262 -12.19 -16.08 3.34
C GLY A 262 -12.37 -17.38 2.55
N GLY A 263 -12.15 -17.38 1.24
CA GLY A 263 -12.28 -18.57 0.38
C GLY A 263 -11.00 -18.92 -0.37
N GLU A 264 -10.85 -20.18 -0.79
CA GLU A 264 -9.68 -20.66 -1.55
C GLU A 264 -9.44 -19.89 -2.87
N GLY A 265 -10.49 -19.34 -3.47
CA GLY A 265 -10.42 -18.54 -4.70
C GLY A 265 -10.32 -17.03 -4.48
N SER A 266 -10.27 -16.55 -3.23
CA SER A 266 -10.28 -15.12 -2.92
C SER A 266 -8.93 -14.46 -3.26
N TYR A 267 -8.95 -13.15 -3.48
CA TYR A 267 -7.74 -12.39 -3.82
C TYR A 267 -6.67 -12.56 -2.75
N LEU A 268 -7.01 -12.32 -1.49
CA LEU A 268 -6.08 -12.44 -0.37
C LEU A 268 -5.50 -13.85 -0.20
N LYS A 269 -6.25 -14.90 -0.54
CA LYS A 269 -5.72 -16.27 -0.51
C LYS A 269 -4.66 -16.49 -1.59
N ARG A 270 -4.85 -15.94 -2.80
CA ARG A 270 -3.81 -15.96 -3.86
C ARG A 270 -2.53 -15.26 -3.42
N ILE A 271 -2.64 -14.12 -2.73
CA ILE A 271 -1.50 -13.38 -2.16
C ILE A 271 -0.75 -14.25 -1.13
N LEU A 272 -1.49 -14.91 -0.22
CA LEU A 272 -0.92 -15.82 0.78
C LEU A 272 -0.24 -17.02 0.13
N ASP A 273 -0.84 -17.63 -0.89
CA ASP A 273 -0.30 -18.79 -1.60
C ASP A 273 0.96 -18.45 -2.42
N ALA A 274 1.02 -17.24 -2.99
CA ALA A 274 2.22 -16.70 -3.62
C ALA A 274 3.32 -16.38 -2.58
N GLY A 275 3.02 -16.41 -1.28
CA GLY A 275 4.02 -16.29 -0.22
C GLY A 275 4.48 -14.87 0.06
N PHE A 276 3.65 -13.85 -0.24
CA PHE A 276 3.90 -12.48 0.21
C PHE A 276 3.97 -12.39 1.74
N ASP A 277 4.72 -11.41 2.25
CA ASP A 277 4.91 -11.18 3.68
C ASP A 277 3.80 -10.31 4.30
N GLY A 278 3.00 -9.66 3.47
CA GLY A 278 1.92 -8.79 3.91
C GLY A 278 1.09 -8.22 2.76
N VAL A 279 0.13 -7.37 3.13
CA VAL A 279 -0.68 -6.58 2.20
C VAL A 279 -0.62 -5.09 2.50
N TYR A 280 -0.57 -4.31 1.42
CA TYR A 280 -0.75 -2.88 1.38
C TYR A 280 -2.16 -2.62 0.82
N LEU A 281 -3.08 -2.21 1.69
CA LEU A 281 -4.51 -2.13 1.40
C LEU A 281 -4.87 -0.74 0.91
N ASP A 282 -5.37 -0.65 -0.32
CA ASP A 282 -5.70 0.62 -0.95
C ASP A 282 -7.21 0.90 -1.00
N ILE A 283 -7.54 2.17 -1.23
CA ILE A 283 -8.88 2.75 -1.22
C ILE A 283 -9.56 2.57 0.14
N ILE A 284 -8.77 2.68 1.22
CA ILE A 284 -9.28 2.67 2.59
C ILE A 284 -10.23 3.85 2.80
N ASP A 285 -9.86 5.01 2.27
CA ASP A 285 -10.62 6.28 2.27
C ASP A 285 -11.97 6.20 1.53
N ALA A 286 -12.32 5.07 0.91
CA ALA A 286 -13.70 4.82 0.44
C ALA A 286 -14.75 5.06 1.53
N PHE A 287 -14.41 4.92 2.82
CA PHE A 287 -15.34 5.25 3.91
C PHE A 287 -15.78 6.71 3.89
N GLU A 288 -14.90 7.66 3.53
CA GLU A 288 -15.22 9.09 3.52
C GLU A 288 -16.35 9.38 2.53
N TYR A 289 -16.33 8.70 1.37
CA TYR A 289 -17.41 8.81 0.40
C TYR A 289 -18.73 8.30 0.94
N PHE A 290 -18.76 7.11 1.55
CA PHE A 290 -20.02 6.50 1.99
C PHE A 290 -20.57 7.11 3.28
N GLU A 291 -19.72 7.62 4.16
CA GLU A 291 -20.14 8.28 5.41
C GLU A 291 -20.54 9.75 5.19
N SER A 292 -20.30 10.31 4.00
CA SER A 292 -20.79 11.64 3.60
C SER A 292 -22.09 11.64 2.79
N LEU A 293 -22.62 10.46 2.43
CA LEU A 293 -23.94 10.30 1.81
C LEU A 293 -25.09 10.50 2.81
#